data_AF-A0A7Y4TGG4-F1
#
_entry.id   AF-A0A7Y4TGG4-F1
#
_cell.length_a   1.000
_cell.length_b   1.000
_cell.length_c   1.000
_cell.angle_alpha   90.00
_cell.angle_beta   90.00
_cell.angle_gamma   90.00
#
_symmetry.space_group_name_H-M   'P 1'
#
loop_
_entity.id
_entity.type
_entity.pdbx_description
1 polymer ?
#
loop_
_entity_poly.entity_id
_entity_poly.type
_entity_poly.pdbx_seq_one_letter_code
_entity_poly.pdbx_strand_id
1 'polypeptide(L)'
;MAARRKYVKRPDQTVVAVPLALETDGFSYEKWGATQTCKAGDWLVENDDDVYTVDRDTFARTYRRVGQGTYVKTTPVWAEQAASAGSVQTKEGTTHYQAGDYLVFNEEGGGDGYAVSRQAFESMYQAAD
;
A
#
# COMPACT_ATOMS: atom_id res chain seq x y z
N MET A 1 -5.77 11.82 -19.37
CA MET A 1 -5.37 11.15 -18.11
C MET A 1 -4.96 12.24 -17.14
N ALA A 2 -5.42 12.18 -15.88
CA ALA A 2 -4.95 13.14 -14.88
C ALA A 2 -3.46 12.87 -14.64
N ALA A 3 -2.63 13.91 -14.59
CA ALA A 3 -1.22 13.72 -14.24
C ALA A 3 -1.14 13.26 -12.78
N ARG A 4 -0.43 12.15 -12.53
CA ARG A 4 -0.15 11.69 -11.17
C ARG A 4 0.59 12.77 -10.41
N ARG A 5 0.16 13.02 -9.19
CA ARG A 5 0.79 14.01 -8.30
C ARG A 5 1.60 13.29 -7.24
N LYS A 6 2.66 13.93 -6.77
CA LYS A 6 3.51 13.39 -5.73
C LYS A 6 2.92 13.70 -4.35
N TYR A 7 2.93 12.70 -3.48
CA TYR A 7 2.43 12.78 -2.10
C TYR A 7 3.44 12.17 -1.14
N VAL A 8 3.39 12.59 0.11
CA VAL A 8 4.10 11.96 1.23
C VAL A 8 3.10 11.52 2.28
N LYS A 9 3.37 10.37 2.93
CA LYS A 9 2.57 9.93 4.08
C LYS A 9 2.85 10.89 5.23
N ARG A 10 1.81 11.28 5.98
CA ARG A 10 1.96 12.25 7.06
C ARG A 10 2.87 11.71 8.18
N PRO A 11 3.61 12.56 8.92
CA PRO A 11 4.63 12.10 9.86
C PRO A 11 4.10 11.31 11.07
N ASP A 12 2.84 11.55 11.44
CA ASP A 12 2.12 10.88 12.52
C ASP A 12 1.57 9.50 12.13
N GLN A 13 1.72 9.12 10.87
CA GLN A 13 1.17 7.89 10.32
C GLN A 13 2.18 6.74 10.41
N THR A 14 2.08 5.97 11.48
CA THR A 14 2.85 4.74 11.70
C THR A 14 2.04 3.49 11.33
N VAL A 15 2.74 2.41 10.99
CA VAL A 15 2.15 1.07 10.86
C VAL A 15 2.78 0.11 11.84
N VAL A 16 2.03 -0.91 12.24
CA VAL A 16 2.58 -2.11 12.89
C VAL A 16 2.79 -3.17 11.82
N ALA A 17 3.97 -3.80 11.80
CA ALA A 17 4.26 -4.82 10.80
C ALA A 17 5.12 -5.97 11.34
N VAL A 18 4.80 -7.17 10.87
CA VAL A 18 5.50 -8.40 11.20
C VAL A 18 5.87 -9.13 9.90
N PRO A 19 7.14 -9.50 9.69
CA PRO A 19 7.51 -10.28 8.51
C PRO A 19 7.04 -11.72 8.67
N LEU A 20 6.60 -12.35 7.57
CA LEU A 20 6.33 -13.78 7.49
C LEU A 20 7.66 -14.54 7.41
N ALA A 21 8.42 -14.49 8.51
CA ALA A 21 9.72 -15.14 8.68
C ALA A 21 9.57 -16.56 9.24
N LEU A 22 8.70 -17.35 8.61
CA LEU A 22 8.43 -18.75 8.92
C LEU A 22 8.73 -19.62 7.70
N GLU A 23 9.01 -20.89 7.91
CA GLU A 23 9.08 -21.87 6.82
C GLU A 23 7.66 -22.21 6.35
N THR A 24 7.25 -21.58 5.24
CA THR A 24 5.91 -21.73 4.67
C THR A 24 5.92 -21.30 3.20
N ASP A 25 4.99 -21.80 2.40
CA ASP A 25 4.74 -21.23 1.06
C ASP A 25 4.04 -19.86 1.15
N GLY A 26 3.43 -19.55 2.29
CA GLY A 26 2.64 -18.35 2.50
C GLY A 26 1.20 -18.65 2.89
N PHE A 27 0.35 -17.64 2.72
CA PHE A 27 -1.10 -17.80 2.82
C PHE A 27 -1.81 -16.87 1.83
N SER A 28 -3.06 -17.22 1.52
CA SER A 28 -3.95 -16.38 0.70
C SER A 28 -5.17 -15.96 1.51
N TYR A 29 -5.75 -14.82 1.15
CA TYR A 29 -6.94 -14.27 1.79
C TYR A 29 -7.78 -13.47 0.79
N GLU A 30 -9.07 -13.29 1.07
CA GLU A 30 -9.96 -12.49 0.23
C GLU A 30 -10.05 -11.05 0.75
N LYS A 31 -9.75 -10.09 -0.12
CA LYS A 31 -9.87 -8.66 0.24
C LYS A 31 -10.03 -7.80 -1.01
N TRP A 32 -10.75 -6.68 -0.86
CA TRP A 32 -10.96 -5.71 -1.94
C TRP A 32 -11.48 -6.34 -3.24
N GLY A 33 -12.34 -7.35 -3.11
CA GLY A 33 -13.01 -8.01 -4.23
C GLY A 33 -12.19 -9.07 -4.97
N ALA A 34 -10.99 -9.44 -4.50
CA ALA A 34 -10.21 -10.52 -5.08
C ALA A 34 -9.24 -11.19 -4.07
N THR A 35 -8.71 -12.34 -4.47
CA THR A 35 -7.69 -13.05 -3.72
C THR A 35 -6.39 -12.25 -3.65
N GLN A 36 -5.82 -12.18 -2.46
CA GLN A 36 -4.49 -11.67 -2.15
C GLN A 36 -3.61 -12.81 -1.62
N THR A 37 -2.29 -12.64 -1.70
CA THR A 37 -1.31 -13.61 -1.22
C THR A 37 -0.19 -12.91 -0.44
N CYS A 38 0.26 -13.60 0.61
CA CYS A 38 1.45 -13.28 1.41
C CYS A 38 2.44 -14.43 1.27
N LYS A 39 3.49 -14.28 0.46
CA LYS A 39 4.54 -15.31 0.34
C LYS A 39 5.56 -15.18 1.47
N ALA A 40 6.37 -16.22 1.67
CA ALA A 40 7.45 -16.19 2.65
C ALA A 40 8.32 -14.92 2.52
N GLY A 41 8.55 -14.25 3.65
CA GLY A 41 9.32 -13.02 3.73
C GLY A 41 8.55 -11.72 3.43
N ASP A 42 7.32 -11.80 2.92
CA ASP A 42 6.42 -10.64 2.85
C ASP A 42 5.99 -10.21 4.26
N TRP A 43 5.36 -9.04 4.36
CA TRP A 43 4.99 -8.43 5.63
C TRP A 43 3.49 -8.41 5.80
N LEU A 44 3.00 -8.82 6.98
CA LEU A 44 1.65 -8.49 7.43
C LEU A 44 1.70 -7.11 8.10
N VAL A 45 0.89 -6.18 7.62
CA VAL A 45 0.87 -4.77 8.01
C VAL A 45 -0.51 -4.42 8.55
N GLU A 46 -0.54 -3.95 9.79
CA GLU A 46 -1.68 -3.28 10.41
C GLU A 46 -1.46 -1.77 10.32
N ASN A 47 -2.43 -1.08 9.72
CA ASN A 47 -2.43 0.37 9.52
C ASN A 47 -3.82 0.88 9.93
N ASP A 48 -3.96 1.15 11.22
CA ASP A 48 -5.21 1.49 11.90
C ASP A 48 -6.30 0.43 11.66
N ASP A 49 -7.43 0.80 11.05
CA ASP A 49 -8.59 -0.07 10.83
C ASP A 49 -8.40 -1.06 9.66
N ASP A 50 -7.20 -1.13 9.06
CA ASP A 50 -6.94 -1.98 7.90
C ASP A 50 -5.70 -2.85 8.06
N VAL A 51 -5.81 -4.11 7.63
CA VAL A 51 -4.73 -5.10 7.66
C VAL A 51 -4.50 -5.68 6.28
N TYR A 52 -3.28 -5.60 5.77
CA TYR A 52 -2.91 -6.06 4.43
C TYR A 52 -1.48 -6.58 4.40
N THR A 53 -1.08 -7.11 3.25
CA THR A 53 0.27 -7.62 3.05
C THR A 53 1.06 -6.73 2.11
N VAL A 54 2.38 -6.70 2.30
CA VAL A 54 3.30 -5.93 1.46
C VAL A 54 4.47 -6.82 1.09
N ASP A 55 4.78 -6.87 -0.20
CA ASP A 55 5.96 -7.53 -0.74
C ASP A 55 7.24 -7.15 0.04
N ARG A 56 8.06 -8.17 0.32
CA ARG A 56 9.32 -8.05 1.08
C ARG A 56 10.18 -6.85 0.65
N ASP A 57 10.43 -6.73 -0.66
CA ASP A 57 11.36 -5.74 -1.19
C ASP A 57 10.72 -4.35 -1.23
N THR A 58 9.41 -4.28 -1.52
CA THR A 58 8.65 -3.02 -1.39
C THR A 58 8.68 -2.52 0.05
N PHE A 59 8.45 -3.38 1.05
CA PHE A 59 8.46 -2.99 2.45
C PHE A 59 9.85 -2.46 2.86
N ALA A 60 10.91 -3.23 2.56
CA ALA A 60 12.28 -2.85 2.90
C ALA A 60 12.73 -1.53 2.25
N ARG A 61 12.25 -1.25 1.04
CA ARG A 61 12.58 -0.02 0.29
C ARG A 61 11.80 1.20 0.76
N THR A 62 10.57 1.02 1.23
CA THR A 62 9.63 2.15 1.46
C THR A 62 9.39 2.46 2.93
N TYR A 63 9.61 1.49 3.84
CA TYR A 63 9.38 1.65 5.27
C TYR A 63 10.69 1.69 6.06
N ARG A 64 10.69 2.47 7.15
CA ARG A 64 11.77 2.52 8.12
C ARG A 64 11.23 2.22 9.51
N ARG A 65 11.92 1.34 10.24
CA ARG A 65 11.59 1.00 11.62
C ARG A 65 11.81 2.20 12.54
N VAL A 66 10.83 2.50 13.38
CA VAL A 66 10.88 3.57 14.40
C VAL A 66 10.64 3.05 15.81
N GLY A 67 10.16 1.81 15.94
CA GLY A 67 9.91 1.15 17.22
C GLY A 67 9.93 -0.38 17.08
N GLN A 68 9.69 -1.12 18.17
CA GLN A 68 9.47 -2.55 18.07
C GLN A 68 8.15 -2.83 17.34
N GLY A 69 8.23 -3.44 16.16
CA GLY A 69 7.06 -3.67 15.32
C GLY A 69 6.50 -2.42 14.63
N THR A 70 6.99 -1.22 14.93
CA THR A 70 6.46 0.04 14.40
C THR A 70 7.34 0.62 13.28
N TYR A 71 6.71 1.05 12.19
CA TYR A 71 7.38 1.56 10.99
C TYR A 71 6.69 2.82 10.44
N VAL A 72 7.45 3.64 9.72
CA VAL A 72 6.91 4.78 8.95
C VAL A 72 7.26 4.61 7.48
N LYS A 73 6.35 5.00 6.58
CA LYS A 73 6.66 5.08 5.15
C LYS A 73 7.49 6.34 4.91
N THR A 74 8.68 6.17 4.32
CA THR A 74 9.67 7.25 4.16
C THR A 74 9.82 7.71 2.71
N THR A 75 9.31 6.95 1.75
CA THR A 75 9.33 7.31 0.35
C THR A 75 8.05 8.03 -0.06
N PRO A 76 8.13 8.99 -1.00
CA PRO A 76 6.93 9.55 -1.62
C PRO A 76 6.17 8.48 -2.41
N VAL A 77 4.93 8.80 -2.73
CA VAL A 77 4.08 8.05 -3.66
C VAL A 77 3.56 8.98 -4.74
N TRP A 78 3.19 8.41 -5.89
CA TRP A 78 2.52 9.13 -6.97
C TRP A 78 1.09 8.64 -7.03
N ALA A 79 0.13 9.55 -7.00
CA ALA A 79 -1.27 9.18 -6.97
C ALA A 79 -2.11 9.98 -7.95
N GLU A 80 -3.14 9.33 -8.47
CA GLU A 80 -4.19 9.94 -9.28
C GLU A 80 -5.56 9.45 -8.81
N GLN A 81 -6.55 10.32 -8.92
CA GLN A 81 -7.93 9.95 -8.59
C GLN A 81 -8.55 9.18 -9.76
N ALA A 82 -9.11 8.01 -9.49
CA ALA A 82 -9.77 7.16 -10.47
C ALA A 82 -11.03 7.84 -11.02
N ALA A 83 -11.12 7.99 -12.34
CA ALA A 83 -12.31 8.59 -12.98
C ALA A 83 -13.49 7.62 -13.07
N SER A 84 -13.23 6.32 -13.01
CA SER A 84 -14.22 5.23 -13.07
C SER A 84 -13.80 4.09 -12.15
N ALA A 85 -14.76 3.23 -11.78
CA ALA A 85 -14.44 1.99 -11.08
C ALA A 85 -13.58 1.06 -11.96
N GLY A 86 -12.80 0.19 -11.32
CA GLY A 86 -11.90 -0.72 -12.00
C GLY A 86 -11.10 -1.60 -11.04
N SER A 87 -9.98 -2.13 -11.54
CA SER A 87 -9.04 -2.91 -10.74
C SER A 87 -7.60 -2.58 -11.09
N VAL A 88 -6.69 -2.85 -10.15
CA VAL A 88 -5.24 -2.69 -10.31
C VAL A 88 -4.57 -3.99 -9.87
N GLN A 89 -3.60 -4.43 -10.67
CA GLN A 89 -2.73 -5.54 -10.30
C GLN A 89 -1.66 -5.03 -9.33
N THR A 90 -1.58 -5.63 -8.16
CA THR A 90 -0.53 -5.42 -7.17
C THR A 90 0.42 -6.62 -7.17
N LYS A 91 1.45 -6.58 -6.31
CA LYS A 91 2.37 -7.71 -6.12
C LYS A 91 1.74 -8.86 -5.32
N GLU A 92 0.73 -8.53 -4.51
CA GLU A 92 0.03 -9.45 -3.62
C GLU A 92 -1.22 -10.05 -4.28
N GLY A 93 -1.83 -9.35 -5.23
CA GLY A 93 -3.06 -9.79 -5.88
C GLY A 93 -3.70 -8.69 -6.70
N THR A 94 -5.03 -8.69 -6.78
CA THR A 94 -5.80 -7.67 -7.50
C THR A 94 -6.59 -6.82 -6.51
N THR A 95 -6.55 -5.50 -6.63
CA THR A 95 -7.38 -4.61 -5.81
C THR A 95 -8.47 -3.96 -6.67
N HIS A 96 -9.73 -4.17 -6.33
CA HIS A 96 -10.84 -3.42 -6.94
C HIS A 96 -11.01 -2.06 -6.28
N TYR A 97 -11.38 -1.05 -7.08
CA TYR A 97 -11.60 0.32 -6.62
C TYR A 97 -12.80 0.95 -7.31
N GLN A 98 -13.32 2.02 -6.70
CA GLN A 98 -14.44 2.80 -7.22
C GLN A 98 -13.96 4.09 -7.89
N ALA A 99 -14.85 4.72 -8.65
CA ALA A 99 -14.64 6.09 -9.10
C ALA A 99 -14.45 7.01 -7.89
N GLY A 100 -13.42 7.86 -7.92
CA GLY A 100 -13.08 8.77 -6.83
C GLY A 100 -12.05 8.25 -5.84
N ASP A 101 -11.74 6.95 -5.84
CA ASP A 101 -10.63 6.38 -5.07
C ASP A 101 -9.28 6.79 -5.68
N TYR A 102 -8.19 6.58 -4.95
CA TYR A 102 -6.85 6.87 -5.45
C TYR A 102 -6.17 5.61 -5.97
N LEU A 103 -5.65 5.69 -7.19
CA LEU A 103 -4.61 4.81 -7.68
C LEU A 103 -3.27 5.38 -7.21
N VAL A 104 -2.50 4.57 -6.50
CA VAL A 104 -1.26 4.98 -5.84
C VAL A 104 -0.12 4.10 -6.32
N PHE A 105 1.04 4.71 -6.57
CA PHE A 105 2.22 4.04 -7.10
C PHE A 105 3.42 4.41 -6.25
N ASN A 106 4.23 3.42 -5.87
CA ASN A 106 5.50 3.68 -5.16
C ASN A 106 6.59 4.23 -6.11
N GLU A 107 6.39 4.13 -7.43
CA GLU A 107 7.34 4.57 -8.44
C GLU A 107 6.72 5.62 -9.37
N GLU A 108 7.47 6.69 -9.70
CA GLU A 108 7.02 7.80 -10.55
C GLU A 108 6.50 7.34 -11.92
N GLY A 109 7.13 6.32 -12.49
CA GLY A 109 6.73 5.71 -13.76
C GLY A 109 5.40 4.95 -13.71
N GLY A 110 4.79 4.79 -12.53
CA GLY A 110 3.57 4.01 -12.36
C GLY A 110 3.80 2.53 -12.03
N GLY A 111 4.99 2.18 -11.52
CA GLY A 111 5.30 0.85 -11.01
C GLY A 111 4.83 0.68 -9.56
N ASP A 112 4.64 -0.59 -9.15
CA ASP A 112 4.30 -0.97 -7.78
C ASP A 112 3.03 -0.25 -7.28
N GLY A 113 1.95 -0.50 -8.03
CA GLY A 113 0.66 0.17 -7.89
C GLY A 113 -0.32 -0.56 -6.96
N TYR A 114 -1.16 0.21 -6.29
CA TYR A 114 -2.25 -0.25 -5.42
C TYR A 114 -3.37 0.80 -5.39
N ALA A 115 -4.54 0.43 -4.84
CA ALA A 115 -5.65 1.37 -4.69
C ALA A 115 -5.95 1.65 -3.22
N VAL A 116 -6.37 2.87 -2.92
CA VAL A 116 -6.75 3.32 -1.59
C VAL A 116 -8.05 4.09 -1.69
N SER A 117 -8.98 3.86 -0.77
CA SER A 117 -10.22 4.63 -0.74
C SER A 117 -9.93 6.12 -0.60
N ARG A 118 -10.78 6.97 -1.17
CA ARG A 118 -10.60 8.42 -1.11
C ARG A 118 -10.35 8.92 0.32
N GLN A 119 -11.23 8.52 1.24
CA GLN A 119 -11.19 8.95 2.64
C GLN A 119 -9.88 8.55 3.32
N ALA A 120 -9.46 7.29 3.14
CA ALA A 120 -8.23 6.79 3.75
C ALA A 120 -6.97 7.44 3.13
N PHE A 121 -6.99 7.71 1.82
CA PHE A 121 -5.87 8.39 1.18
C PHE A 121 -5.70 9.82 1.71
N GLU A 122 -6.79 10.59 1.76
CA GLU A 122 -6.77 12.00 2.19
C GLU A 122 -6.44 12.15 3.69
N SER A 123 -6.77 11.15 4.53
CA SER A 123 -6.34 11.13 5.93
C SER A 123 -4.85 10.84 6.09
N MET A 124 -4.29 9.91 5.30
CA MET A 124 -2.92 9.43 5.47
C MET A 124 -1.86 10.25 4.72
N TYR A 125 -2.23 10.91 3.63
CA TYR A 125 -1.27 11.56 2.71
C TYR A 125 -1.49 13.06 2.59
N GLN A 126 -0.43 13.77 2.24
CA GLN A 126 -0.46 15.17 1.84
C GLN A 126 0.35 15.35 0.55
N ALA A 127 0.01 16.36 -0.26
CA ALA A 127 0.79 16.68 -1.44
C ALA A 127 2.25 16.97 -1.04
N ALA A 128 3.20 16.50 -1.85
CA ALA A 128 4.58 16.89 -1.71
C ALA A 128 4.78 18.28 -2.32
N ASP A 129 5.56 19.12 -1.65
CA ASP A 129 6.00 20.43 -2.18
C ASP A 129 6.97 20.26 -3.37
#